data_AF-A0A0F0ICD9-F1
#
_entry.id   AF-A0A0F0ICD9-F1
#
_cell.length_a   1.000
_cell.length_b   1.000
_cell.length_c   1.000
_cell.angle_alpha   90.00
_cell.angle_beta   90.00
_cell.angle_gamma   90.00
#
_symmetry.space_group_name_H-M   'P 1'
#
loop_
_entity.id
_entity.type
_entity.pdbx_description
1 polymer ?
#
loop_
_entity_poly.entity_id
_entity_poly.type
_entity_poly.pdbx_seq_one_letter_code
_entity_poly.pdbx_strand_id
1 'polypeptide(L)'
;MSTPNHALDQTVLGLNSDTSMGDFDTGPGNVFIDIVVRHYTNGEREYDKDGEIGARGKVDQALVDQFLQHKYFHLHPPKTTGQELKRSSIIISDMYLSTWRSSRSSYSGGAYNLNITSYIQEHHPGTKIVLLDDAGIPATAKAAITFAWQGMEAIVRRSIPVLTRVKTRQEYVLGKVSPGKNYRLVLRKGIRFGARRDHLPPVKELFNYVDGKVFVNKW
;
A
#
# COMPACT_ATOMS: atom_id res chain seq x y z
N MET A 1 7.69 6.52 18.53
CA MET A 1 7.99 5.32 17.70
C MET A 1 7.64 5.68 16.27
N SER A 2 8.64 5.91 15.42
CA SER A 2 8.42 6.22 14.00
C SER A 2 8.02 4.94 13.26
N THR A 3 6.87 4.99 12.58
CA THR A 3 6.48 3.92 11.66
C THR A 3 7.45 3.88 10.48
N PRO A 4 7.86 2.71 9.99
CA PRO A 4 8.75 2.63 8.83
C PRO A 4 8.04 3.17 7.59
N ASN A 5 8.68 4.10 6.86
CA ASN A 5 8.21 4.46 5.52
C ASN A 5 8.59 3.33 4.55
N HIS A 6 7.57 2.78 3.89
CA HIS A 6 7.60 1.56 3.08
C HIS A 6 7.88 1.86 1.59
N ALA A 7 8.12 0.80 0.81
CA ALA A 7 8.14 0.85 -0.66
C ALA A 7 6.78 1.30 -1.22
N LEU A 8 6.76 1.80 -2.46
CA LEU A 8 5.51 2.00 -3.20
C LEU A 8 5.07 0.66 -3.77
N ASP A 9 3.91 0.21 -3.32
CA ASP A 9 3.23 -0.97 -3.83
C ASP A 9 2.18 -0.55 -4.86
N GLN A 10 2.14 -1.23 -6.01
CA GLN A 10 1.20 -0.94 -7.09
C GLN A 10 0.34 -2.15 -7.42
N THR A 11 -0.94 -2.06 -7.04
CA THR A 11 -1.94 -3.06 -7.40
C THR A 11 -2.56 -2.73 -8.76
N VAL A 12 -2.50 -3.66 -9.70
CA VAL A 12 -3.15 -3.55 -11.02
C VAL A 12 -4.39 -4.46 -11.07
N LEU A 13 -5.55 -3.84 -11.26
CA LEU A 13 -6.84 -4.51 -11.41
C LEU A 13 -7.24 -4.53 -12.91
N GLY A 14 -7.32 -5.70 -13.52
CA GLY A 14 -7.91 -5.85 -14.86
C GLY A 14 -9.43 -5.86 -14.78
N LEU A 15 -10.10 -4.99 -15.54
CA LEU A 15 -11.56 -4.78 -15.49
C LEU A 15 -12.39 -5.82 -16.28
N ASN A 16 -11.76 -6.80 -16.94
CA ASN A 16 -12.47 -7.86 -17.68
C ASN A 16 -12.30 -9.24 -17.00
N SER A 17 -13.28 -10.12 -17.22
CA SER A 17 -13.41 -11.46 -16.63
C SER A 17 -12.21 -12.40 -16.86
N ASP A 18 -11.29 -12.04 -17.76
CA ASP A 18 -9.98 -12.69 -17.94
C ASP A 18 -8.94 -12.07 -17.01
N THR A 19 -9.09 -12.46 -15.76
CA THR A 19 -8.40 -11.99 -14.55
C THR A 19 -6.89 -12.24 -14.56
N SER A 20 -6.08 -11.22 -14.88
CA SER A 20 -4.70 -11.13 -14.39
C SER A 20 -4.54 -9.96 -13.41
N MET A 21 -5.09 -10.13 -12.20
CA MET A 21 -4.86 -9.20 -11.08
C MET A 21 -3.48 -9.47 -10.48
N GLY A 22 -2.66 -8.45 -10.28
CA GLY A 22 -1.32 -8.58 -9.71
C GLY A 22 -0.93 -7.36 -8.89
N ASP A 23 0.01 -7.55 -7.98
CA ASP A 23 0.55 -6.51 -7.11
C ASP A 23 2.06 -6.70 -6.99
N PHE A 24 2.81 -5.60 -6.94
CA PHE A 24 4.25 -5.62 -6.79
C PHE A 24 4.79 -4.24 -6.40
N ASP A 25 5.91 -4.24 -5.68
CA ASP A 25 6.58 -3.01 -5.33
C ASP A 25 7.27 -2.40 -6.56
N THR A 26 6.97 -1.14 -6.88
CA THR A 26 7.58 -0.41 -8.00
C THR A 26 8.98 0.11 -7.66
N GLY A 27 9.24 0.34 -6.37
CA GLY A 27 10.50 0.89 -5.88
C GLY A 27 10.31 1.65 -4.57
N PRO A 28 11.24 2.55 -4.21
CA PRO A 28 11.09 3.37 -3.02
C PRO A 28 9.88 4.31 -3.15
N GLY A 29 9.15 4.48 -2.05
CA GLY A 29 8.16 5.53 -1.90
C GLY A 29 8.74 6.78 -1.26
N ASN A 30 8.13 7.20 -0.16
CA ASN A 30 8.53 8.40 0.57
C ASN A 30 9.90 8.26 1.26
N VAL A 31 10.42 7.04 1.38
CA VAL A 31 11.52 6.76 2.29
C VAL A 31 12.80 7.58 2.05
N PHE A 32 13.14 7.88 0.79
CA PHE A 32 14.27 8.74 0.48
C PHE A 32 13.94 10.22 0.67
N ILE A 33 12.72 10.64 0.33
CA ILE A 33 12.22 11.99 0.58
C ILE A 33 12.35 12.31 2.08
N ASP A 34 11.86 11.42 2.94
CA ASP A 34 11.87 11.59 4.39
C ASP A 34 13.30 11.64 4.97
N ILE A 35 14.22 10.84 4.42
CA ILE A 35 15.64 10.88 4.81
C ILE A 35 16.25 12.24 4.47
N VAL A 36 16.00 12.75 3.26
CA VAL A 36 16.50 14.05 2.80
C VAL A 36 15.90 15.18 3.64
N VAL A 37 14.60 15.17 3.89
CA VAL A 37 13.92 16.15 4.76
C VAL A 37 14.60 16.19 6.11
N ARG A 38 14.68 15.04 6.79
CA ARG A 38 15.26 14.94 8.14
C ARG A 38 16.69 15.44 8.16
N HIS A 39 17.48 15.12 7.14
CA HIS A 39 18.86 15.57 7.04
C HIS A 39 18.96 17.10 6.94
N TYR A 40 18.25 17.71 5.98
CA TYR A 40 18.35 19.14 5.72
C TYR A 40 17.62 20.03 6.72
N THR A 41 16.64 19.50 7.46
CA THR A 41 15.96 20.22 8.53
C THR A 41 16.51 19.90 9.92
N ASN A 42 17.65 19.21 10.03
CA ASN A 42 18.22 18.76 11.31
C ASN A 42 17.19 18.02 12.21
N GLY A 43 16.31 17.23 11.59
CA GLY A 43 15.24 16.48 12.26
C GLY A 43 14.00 17.28 12.66
N GLU A 44 13.93 18.59 12.41
CA GLU A 44 12.73 19.40 12.71
C GLU A 44 11.50 18.98 11.89
N ARG A 45 11.72 18.52 10.65
CA ARG A 45 10.70 17.90 9.81
C ARG A 45 11.08 16.44 9.54
N GLU A 46 10.07 15.58 9.52
CA GLU A 46 10.29 14.14 9.33
C GLU A 46 9.99 13.63 7.92
N TYR A 47 9.20 14.37 7.18
CA TYR A 47 8.69 14.05 5.86
C TYR A 47 8.45 15.36 5.15
N ASP A 48 8.37 15.30 3.82
CA ASP A 48 7.91 16.48 3.14
C ASP A 48 6.39 16.54 3.11
N LYS A 49 5.84 17.29 4.07
CA LYS A 49 4.42 17.64 4.17
C LYS A 49 3.94 18.04 2.81
N ASP A 50 2.79 17.56 2.33
CA ASP A 50 2.12 17.71 1.00
C ASP A 50 3.05 17.71 -0.24
N GLY A 51 4.35 17.47 0.02
CA GLY A 51 5.65 17.44 -0.65
C GLY A 51 6.69 18.57 -0.38
N GLU A 52 6.47 19.75 0.27
CA GLU A 52 6.89 21.23 0.24
C GLU A 52 8.13 21.78 -0.49
N ILE A 53 9.20 21.03 -0.53
CA ILE A 53 10.49 21.66 -0.71
C ILE A 53 10.98 21.52 -2.19
N GLY A 54 10.24 20.93 -3.13
CA GLY A 54 10.82 20.45 -4.42
C GLY A 54 10.26 20.78 -5.77
N ALA A 55 9.04 21.24 -5.96
CA ALA A 55 8.81 22.26 -6.98
C ALA A 55 9.21 23.65 -6.50
N ARG A 56 9.85 23.78 -5.33
CA ARG A 56 10.85 24.84 -5.18
C ARG A 56 12.20 24.42 -5.78
N GLY A 57 12.44 23.12 -5.88
CA GLY A 57 13.61 22.53 -6.51
C GLY A 57 13.43 22.36 -8.03
N LYS A 58 14.47 21.85 -8.65
CA LYS A 58 14.52 21.51 -10.07
C LYS A 58 15.04 20.08 -10.17
N VAL A 59 14.32 19.23 -10.89
CA VAL A 59 14.73 17.83 -11.10
C VAL A 59 16.04 17.78 -11.88
N ASP A 60 17.03 17.06 -11.35
CA ASP A 60 18.20 16.62 -12.10
C ASP A 60 17.91 15.24 -12.73
N GLN A 61 17.56 15.26 -14.02
CA GLN A 61 17.19 14.05 -14.73
C GLN A 61 18.35 13.05 -14.83
N ALA A 62 19.60 13.51 -14.90
CA ALA A 62 20.75 12.62 -15.02
C ALA A 62 20.93 11.77 -13.74
N LEU A 63 20.68 12.37 -12.57
CA LEU A 63 20.67 11.63 -11.30
C LEU A 63 19.53 10.61 -11.27
N VAL A 64 18.32 11.00 -11.64
CA VAL A 64 17.16 10.09 -11.71
C VAL A 64 17.47 8.89 -12.61
N ASP A 65 17.96 9.14 -13.81
CA ASP A 65 18.29 8.10 -14.80
C ASP A 65 19.38 7.16 -14.28
N GLN A 66 20.40 7.70 -13.59
CA GLN A 66 21.47 6.91 -12.97
C GLN A 66 20.91 5.98 -11.89
N PHE A 67 20.00 6.44 -11.05
CA PHE A 67 19.42 5.63 -9.99
C PHE A 67 18.48 4.55 -10.53
N LEU A 68 17.74 4.86 -11.60
CA LEU A 68 16.89 3.88 -12.27
C LEU A 68 17.67 2.75 -12.94
N GLN A 69 19.00 2.85 -13.10
CA GLN A 69 19.86 1.73 -13.52
C GLN A 69 20.00 0.63 -12.45
N HIS A 70 19.52 0.85 -11.22
CA HIS A 70 19.59 -0.18 -10.19
C HIS A 70 18.80 -1.42 -10.62
N LYS A 71 19.42 -2.61 -10.49
CA LYS A 71 18.90 -3.91 -10.96
C LYS A 71 17.42 -4.18 -10.63
N TYR A 72 16.95 -3.67 -9.50
CA TYR A 72 15.57 -3.84 -9.03
C TYR A 72 14.52 -3.31 -10.01
N PHE A 73 14.78 -2.15 -10.63
CA PHE A 73 13.85 -1.54 -11.57
C PHE A 73 13.68 -2.38 -12.85
N HIS A 74 14.70 -3.18 -13.19
CA HIS A 74 14.70 -4.08 -14.33
C HIS A 74 14.13 -5.48 -14.02
N LEU A 75 13.73 -5.78 -12.77
CA LEU A 75 13.08 -7.05 -12.44
C LEU A 75 11.61 -7.08 -12.90
N HIS A 76 11.18 -8.21 -13.44
CA HIS A 76 9.77 -8.50 -13.70
C HIS A 76 9.04 -8.96 -12.43
N PRO A 77 7.74 -8.68 -12.27
CA PRO A 77 6.92 -9.28 -11.21
C PRO A 77 6.92 -10.82 -11.25
N PRO A 78 6.78 -11.52 -10.10
CA PRO A 78 6.59 -10.99 -8.75
C PRO A 78 7.89 -10.42 -8.17
N LYS A 79 7.81 -9.18 -7.66
CA LYS A 79 8.91 -8.53 -6.93
C LYS A 79 8.36 -7.75 -5.74
N THR A 80 9.11 -7.79 -4.65
CA THR A 80 8.87 -7.00 -3.45
C THR A 80 10.21 -6.48 -2.94
N THR A 81 10.20 -5.32 -2.28
CA THR A 81 11.38 -4.72 -1.68
C THR A 81 11.04 -4.00 -0.38
N GLY A 82 12.03 -3.91 0.50
CA GLY A 82 12.01 -3.15 1.74
C GLY A 82 13.26 -2.30 1.91
N GLN A 83 13.91 -2.42 3.08
CA GLN A 83 15.05 -1.60 3.45
C GLN A 83 16.34 -1.91 2.67
N GLU A 84 16.39 -3.02 1.95
CA GLU A 84 17.53 -3.47 1.17
C GLU A 84 17.89 -2.50 0.04
N LEU A 85 16.91 -1.79 -0.55
CA LEU A 85 17.19 -0.70 -1.49
C LEU A 85 17.80 0.54 -0.81
N LYS A 86 17.66 0.69 0.52
CA LYS A 86 18.27 1.81 1.26
C LYS A 86 19.79 1.65 1.43
N ARG A 87 20.31 0.42 1.31
CA ARG A 87 21.72 0.10 1.60
C ARG A 87 22.63 0.26 0.36
N SER A 88 22.05 0.43 -0.81
CA SER A 88 22.76 0.66 -2.07
C SER A 88 23.04 2.15 -2.28
N SER A 89 24.12 2.65 -1.68
CA SER A 89 24.85 3.91 -1.99
C SER A 89 24.13 5.27 -1.96
N ILE A 90 24.92 6.28 -1.55
CA ILE A 90 24.66 7.72 -1.52
C ILE A 90 24.35 8.28 -2.93
N ILE A 91 23.58 9.37 -2.96
CA ILE A 91 23.11 10.24 -4.08
C ILE A 91 21.75 9.85 -4.71
N ILE A 92 20.67 10.51 -4.23
CA ILE A 92 19.73 11.34 -5.02
C ILE A 92 19.12 12.37 -4.05
N SER A 93 19.28 13.66 -4.37
CA SER A 93 18.45 14.76 -3.87
C SER A 93 17.71 15.36 -5.06
N ASP A 94 16.51 15.90 -4.77
CA ASP A 94 15.68 16.80 -5.59
C ASP A 94 14.38 16.19 -6.18
N MET A 95 13.35 16.00 -5.32
CA MET A 95 11.92 16.22 -5.67
C MET A 95 10.98 16.13 -4.45
N TYR A 96 10.09 17.12 -4.30
CA TYR A 96 9.65 17.78 -3.05
C TYR A 96 8.45 18.78 -3.59
N LEU A 97 7.62 19.56 -2.84
CA LEU A 97 6.25 20.26 -2.79
C LEU A 97 4.87 19.83 -2.18
N SER A 98 4.32 20.69 -1.25
CA SER A 98 3.15 20.87 -0.30
C SER A 98 2.45 22.24 -0.37
N THR A 99 1.33 22.63 0.34
CA THR A 99 0.97 22.61 1.81
C THR A 99 -0.56 22.79 2.14
N TRP A 100 -0.99 22.31 3.33
CA TRP A 100 -1.86 22.83 4.45
C TRP A 100 -3.31 23.38 4.26
N ARG A 101 -4.29 22.79 5.00
CA ARG A 101 -5.02 23.41 6.16
C ARG A 101 -5.98 22.44 6.91
N SER A 102 -5.85 22.40 8.24
CA SER A 102 -6.84 22.02 9.29
C SER A 102 -7.44 20.60 9.35
N SER A 103 -6.74 19.69 10.03
CA SER A 103 -7.16 19.05 11.31
C SER A 103 -6.42 17.71 11.47
N ARG A 104 -5.71 17.58 12.60
CA ARG A 104 -5.10 16.36 13.16
C ARG A 104 -5.17 15.08 12.29
N SER A 105 -4.11 14.79 11.55
CA SER A 105 -3.64 13.39 11.41
C SER A 105 -2.20 13.35 10.92
N SER A 106 -1.34 12.74 11.71
CA SER A 106 0.09 12.56 11.49
C SER A 106 0.32 11.38 10.52
N TYR A 107 0.05 11.56 9.22
CA TYR A 107 0.23 10.48 8.24
C TYR A 107 0.90 10.95 6.95
N SER A 108 2.07 10.36 6.66
CA SER A 108 2.90 10.55 5.45
C SER A 108 2.44 9.63 4.31
N GLY A 109 1.23 9.86 3.77
CA GLY A 109 0.77 9.12 2.59
C GLY A 109 1.35 9.69 1.30
N GLY A 110 2.05 8.88 0.49
CA GLY A 110 2.61 9.32 -0.80
C GLY A 110 1.56 9.83 -1.81
N ALA A 111 0.31 9.37 -1.67
CA ALA A 111 -0.83 9.86 -2.46
C ALA A 111 -1.17 11.35 -2.21
N TYR A 112 -0.67 11.95 -1.12
CA TYR A 112 -0.88 13.37 -0.82
C TYR A 112 0.28 14.26 -1.28
N ASN A 113 1.33 13.70 -1.91
CA ASN A 113 2.41 14.48 -2.52
C ASN A 113 2.02 14.86 -3.96
N LEU A 114 1.82 16.16 -4.19
CA LEU A 114 1.33 16.66 -5.48
C LEU A 114 2.33 16.46 -6.61
N ASN A 115 3.63 16.40 -6.34
CA ASN A 115 4.65 16.20 -7.37
C ASN A 115 4.61 14.79 -7.93
N ILE A 116 4.39 13.80 -7.05
CA ILE A 116 4.27 12.40 -7.45
C ILE A 116 2.97 12.21 -8.25
N THR A 117 1.85 12.66 -7.70
CA THR A 117 0.54 12.47 -8.33
C THR A 117 0.39 13.25 -9.64
N SER A 118 0.92 14.47 -9.73
CA SER A 118 0.92 15.25 -10.98
C SER A 118 1.79 14.60 -12.05
N TYR A 119 2.98 14.10 -11.70
CA TYR A 119 3.84 13.38 -12.64
C TYR A 119 3.15 12.13 -13.21
N ILE A 120 2.49 11.33 -12.35
CA ILE A 120 1.74 10.16 -12.80
C ILE A 120 0.58 10.59 -13.72
N GLN A 121 -0.16 11.65 -13.37
CA GLN A 121 -1.28 12.13 -14.17
C GLN A 121 -0.84 12.63 -15.55
N GLU A 122 0.29 13.33 -15.63
CA GLU A 122 0.88 13.82 -16.88
C GLU A 122 1.26 12.68 -17.82
N HIS A 123 1.80 11.58 -17.27
CA HIS A 123 2.22 10.40 -18.04
C HIS A 123 1.06 9.43 -18.34
N HIS A 124 -0.10 9.65 -17.73
CA HIS A 124 -1.32 8.87 -17.95
C HIS A 124 -2.55 9.79 -18.12
N PRO A 125 -2.57 10.67 -19.14
CA PRO A 125 -3.60 11.71 -19.27
C PRO A 125 -5.02 11.16 -19.53
N GLY A 126 -5.12 9.93 -20.06
CA GLY A 126 -6.39 9.23 -20.25
C GLY A 126 -6.89 8.47 -19.01
N THR A 127 -6.13 8.47 -17.92
CA THR A 127 -6.47 7.73 -16.69
C THR A 127 -6.91 8.70 -15.61
N LYS A 128 -8.10 8.45 -15.05
CA LYS A 128 -8.59 9.17 -13.87
C LYS A 128 -7.91 8.62 -12.62
N ILE A 129 -7.13 9.45 -11.93
CA ILE A 129 -6.53 9.12 -10.63
C ILE A 129 -7.45 9.61 -9.52
N VAL A 130 -7.81 8.72 -8.60
CA VAL A 130 -8.69 9.02 -7.45
C VAL A 130 -8.07 8.48 -6.16
N LEU A 131 -8.50 9.02 -5.03
CA LEU A 131 -8.12 8.45 -3.73
C LEU A 131 -9.00 7.23 -3.44
N LEU A 132 -8.48 6.32 -2.59
CA LEU A 132 -9.27 5.17 -2.16
C LEU A 132 -10.52 5.60 -1.36
N ASP A 133 -10.43 6.76 -0.70
CA ASP A 133 -11.54 7.40 0.01
C ASP A 133 -12.76 7.59 -0.90
N ASP A 134 -12.54 7.95 -2.18
CA ASP A 134 -13.62 8.08 -3.16
C ASP A 134 -14.33 6.73 -3.39
N ALA A 135 -13.62 5.61 -3.19
CA ALA A 135 -14.13 4.23 -3.27
C ALA A 135 -14.78 3.73 -1.97
N GLY A 136 -14.96 4.63 -0.99
CA GLY A 136 -15.63 4.36 0.28
C GLY A 136 -14.74 3.68 1.31
N ILE A 137 -13.43 3.59 1.07
CA ILE A 137 -12.47 3.02 2.02
C ILE A 137 -11.37 4.07 2.27
N PRO A 138 -11.19 4.58 3.49
CA PRO A 138 -10.15 5.56 3.76
C PRO A 138 -8.76 5.04 3.39
N ALA A 139 -8.01 5.77 2.57
CA ALA A 139 -6.70 5.33 2.08
C ALA A 139 -5.73 5.00 3.22
N THR A 140 -5.78 5.81 4.29
CA THR A 140 -4.96 5.64 5.50
C THR A 140 -5.33 4.40 6.32
N ALA A 141 -6.54 3.86 6.15
CA ALA A 141 -7.03 2.70 6.89
C ALA A 141 -6.83 1.38 6.13
N LYS A 142 -6.57 1.41 4.82
CA LYS A 142 -6.49 0.21 3.95
C LYS A 142 -5.61 -0.89 4.56
N ALA A 143 -4.40 -0.56 4.99
CA ALA A 143 -3.46 -1.54 5.53
C ALA A 143 -3.95 -2.16 6.86
N ALA A 144 -4.54 -1.36 7.75
CA ALA A 144 -5.10 -1.88 8.99
C ALA A 144 -6.30 -2.80 8.71
N ILE A 145 -7.13 -2.44 7.72
CA ILE A 145 -8.28 -3.24 7.29
C ILE A 145 -7.83 -4.60 6.72
N THR A 146 -6.75 -4.66 5.92
CA THR A 146 -6.26 -5.93 5.36
C THR A 146 -5.71 -6.86 6.45
N PHE A 147 -5.05 -6.33 7.48
CA PHE A 147 -4.65 -7.15 8.63
C PHE A 147 -5.83 -7.62 9.48
N ALA A 148 -6.84 -6.77 9.68
CA ALA A 148 -8.06 -7.16 10.36
C ALA A 148 -8.79 -8.28 9.59
N TRP A 149 -8.83 -8.19 8.26
CA TRP A 149 -9.36 -9.25 7.40
C TRP A 149 -8.55 -10.54 7.56
N GLN A 150 -7.22 -10.51 7.46
CA GLN A 150 -6.39 -11.71 7.69
C GLN A 150 -6.60 -12.33 9.08
N GLY A 151 -6.77 -11.50 10.11
CA GLY A 151 -7.11 -11.97 11.46
C GLY A 151 -8.44 -12.70 11.50
N MET A 152 -9.47 -12.19 10.82
CA MET A 152 -10.76 -12.87 10.67
C MET A 152 -10.62 -14.20 9.92
N GLU A 153 -9.87 -14.22 8.81
CA GLU A 153 -9.61 -15.42 8.02
C GLU A 153 -8.88 -16.52 8.81
N ALA A 154 -7.94 -16.13 9.67
CA ALA A 154 -7.27 -17.05 10.58
C ALA A 154 -8.24 -17.70 11.59
N ILE A 155 -9.25 -16.97 12.07
CA ILE A 155 -10.26 -17.50 13.00
C ILE A 155 -11.20 -18.50 12.31
N VAL A 156 -11.54 -18.29 11.04
CA VAL A 156 -12.43 -19.20 10.28
C VAL A 156 -11.69 -20.27 9.47
N ARG A 157 -10.35 -20.27 9.49
CA ARG A 157 -9.48 -21.20 8.75
C ARG A 157 -9.67 -21.13 7.23
N ARG A 158 -9.78 -19.93 6.68
CA ARG A 158 -9.90 -19.71 5.24
C ARG A 158 -8.68 -18.95 4.73
N SER A 159 -8.27 -19.23 3.49
CA SER A 159 -7.20 -18.49 2.84
C SER A 159 -7.74 -17.18 2.26
N ILE A 160 -6.94 -16.11 2.30
CA ILE A 160 -7.23 -14.92 1.51
C ILE A 160 -7.10 -15.22 0.01
N PRO A 161 -7.81 -14.50 -0.87
CA PRO A 161 -7.60 -14.63 -2.31
C PRO A 161 -6.14 -14.37 -2.69
N VAL A 162 -5.54 -15.28 -3.45
CA VAL A 162 -4.17 -15.13 -3.97
C VAL A 162 -4.21 -14.62 -5.40
N LEU A 163 -3.56 -13.48 -5.60
CA LEU A 163 -3.43 -12.81 -6.90
C LEU A 163 -2.71 -13.69 -7.94
N THR A 164 -2.76 -13.26 -9.19
CA THR A 164 -1.95 -13.84 -10.26
C THR A 164 -0.56 -13.22 -10.29
N ARG A 165 0.33 -13.69 -11.17
CA ARG A 165 1.73 -13.22 -11.29
C ARG A 165 2.56 -13.38 -10.02
N VAL A 166 2.28 -14.45 -9.27
CA VAL A 166 3.05 -14.90 -8.11
C VAL A 166 3.62 -16.29 -8.36
N LYS A 167 4.61 -16.72 -7.56
CA LYS A 167 5.27 -18.03 -7.73
C LYS A 167 4.31 -19.20 -7.60
N THR A 168 3.33 -19.11 -6.69
CA THR A 168 2.31 -20.13 -6.46
C THR A 168 1.03 -19.47 -5.98
N ARG A 169 -0.12 -20.04 -6.37
CA ARG A 169 -1.45 -19.65 -5.89
C ARG A 169 -1.99 -20.64 -4.86
N GLN A 170 -1.11 -21.48 -4.29
CA GLN A 170 -1.48 -22.39 -3.23
C GLN A 170 -2.13 -21.62 -2.08
N GLU A 171 -3.33 -22.02 -1.72
CA GLU A 171 -4.06 -21.45 -0.60
C GLU A 171 -3.33 -21.71 0.72
N TYR A 172 -3.24 -20.67 1.54
CA TYR A 172 -2.63 -20.72 2.85
C TYR A 172 -3.38 -19.82 3.84
N VAL A 173 -3.59 -20.31 5.06
CA VAL A 173 -4.15 -19.51 6.16
C VAL A 173 -3.01 -18.75 6.81
N LEU A 174 -3.01 -17.42 6.67
CA LEU A 174 -1.94 -16.56 7.17
C LEU A 174 -2.09 -16.26 8.67
N GLY A 175 -0.97 -15.95 9.32
CA GLY A 175 -0.93 -15.51 10.71
C GLY A 175 -0.74 -16.62 11.75
N LYS A 176 -0.72 -16.22 13.01
CA LYS A 176 -0.65 -17.11 14.19
C LYS A 176 -1.65 -16.62 15.23
N VAL A 177 -2.36 -17.53 15.89
CA VAL A 177 -3.34 -17.18 16.91
C VAL A 177 -2.68 -17.21 18.29
N SER A 178 -2.58 -16.05 18.93
CA SER A 178 -2.12 -15.94 20.32
C SER A 178 -3.32 -16.00 21.28
N PRO A 179 -3.40 -16.98 22.21
CA PRO A 179 -4.55 -17.12 23.09
C PRO A 179 -4.73 -15.94 24.06
N GLY A 180 -5.86 -15.23 23.94
CA GLY A 180 -6.34 -14.26 24.92
C GLY A 180 -7.48 -14.80 25.79
N LYS A 181 -8.06 -13.95 26.65
CA LYS A 181 -9.15 -14.34 27.58
C LYS A 181 -10.37 -14.94 26.88
N ASN A 182 -10.69 -14.51 25.66
CA ASN A 182 -11.83 -14.97 24.87
C ASN A 182 -11.49 -16.09 23.86
N TYR A 183 -10.25 -16.61 23.88
CA TYR A 183 -9.73 -17.56 22.87
C TYR A 183 -10.68 -18.73 22.58
N ARG A 184 -11.12 -19.44 23.63
CA ARG A 184 -12.01 -20.60 23.50
C ARG A 184 -13.35 -20.23 22.85
N LEU A 185 -13.91 -19.08 23.22
CA LEU A 185 -15.19 -18.62 22.71
C LEU A 185 -15.10 -18.24 21.22
N VAL A 186 -14.09 -17.44 20.87
CA VAL A 186 -13.91 -16.95 19.49
C VAL A 186 -13.57 -18.10 18.55
N LEU A 187 -12.63 -18.98 18.91
CA LEU A 187 -12.31 -20.12 18.06
C LEU A 187 -13.48 -21.09 17.90
N ARG A 188 -14.28 -21.32 18.96
CA ARG A 188 -15.49 -22.15 18.83
C ARG A 188 -16.49 -21.54 17.84
N LYS A 189 -16.66 -20.21 17.83
CA LYS A 189 -17.51 -19.52 16.84
C LYS A 189 -16.90 -19.63 15.43
N GLY A 190 -15.60 -19.40 15.28
CA GLY A 190 -14.89 -19.48 14.01
C GLY A 190 -14.96 -20.87 13.38
N ILE A 191 -14.66 -21.93 14.15
CA ILE A 191 -14.69 -23.33 13.67
C ILE A 191 -16.11 -23.77 13.25
N ARG A 192 -17.16 -23.21 13.87
CA ARG A 192 -18.55 -23.51 13.49
C ARG A 192 -18.95 -22.87 12.16
N PHE A 193 -18.27 -21.80 11.75
CA PHE A 193 -18.47 -21.19 10.44
C PHE A 193 -18.04 -22.19 9.35
N GLY A 194 -18.88 -22.39 8.33
CA GLY A 194 -18.64 -23.43 7.32
C GLY A 194 -19.12 -24.83 7.69
N ALA A 195 -19.71 -25.02 8.87
CA ALA A 195 -20.22 -26.29 9.37
C ALA A 195 -19.15 -27.40 9.38
N ARG A 196 -19.40 -28.56 8.75
CA ARG A 196 -18.49 -29.73 8.71
C ARG A 196 -17.51 -29.70 7.53
N ARG A 197 -17.31 -28.55 6.89
CA ARG A 197 -16.35 -28.44 5.78
C ARG A 197 -14.94 -28.34 6.33
N ASP A 198 -14.03 -29.13 5.75
CA ASP A 198 -12.60 -29.06 6.05
C ASP A 198 -11.90 -27.92 5.28
N HIS A 199 -12.55 -27.42 4.23
CA HIS A 199 -12.05 -26.34 3.38
C HIS A 199 -13.13 -25.29 3.12
N LEU A 200 -12.70 -24.03 3.12
CA LEU A 200 -13.51 -22.89 2.74
C LEU A 200 -12.86 -22.20 1.54
N PRO A 201 -13.60 -22.03 0.41
CA PRO A 201 -13.04 -21.34 -0.75
C PRO A 201 -12.78 -19.86 -0.40
N PRO A 202 -11.78 -19.22 -1.03
CA PRO A 202 -11.52 -17.80 -0.86
C PRO A 202 -12.76 -16.94 -1.14
N VAL A 203 -12.86 -15.82 -0.41
CA VAL A 203 -13.93 -14.83 -0.62
C VAL A 203 -13.88 -14.30 -2.05
N LYS A 204 -15.04 -14.18 -2.69
CA LYS A 204 -15.16 -13.70 -4.07
C LYS A 204 -15.70 -12.28 -4.18
N GLU A 205 -16.45 -11.83 -3.17
CA GLU A 205 -17.16 -10.56 -3.18
C GLU A 205 -17.06 -9.88 -1.83
N LEU A 206 -16.98 -8.55 -1.85
CA LEU A 206 -16.96 -7.69 -0.68
C LEU A 206 -18.01 -6.59 -0.86
N PHE A 207 -18.89 -6.46 0.11
CA PHE A 207 -19.87 -5.39 0.18
C PHE A 207 -19.42 -4.39 1.25
N ASN A 208 -19.10 -3.17 0.83
CA ASN A 208 -18.75 -2.10 1.76
C ASN A 208 -20.03 -1.43 2.28
N TYR A 209 -20.18 -1.31 3.60
CA TYR A 209 -21.32 -0.64 4.22
C TYR A 209 -20.83 0.60 4.98
N VAL A 210 -21.45 1.75 4.69
CA VAL A 210 -21.22 3.03 5.38
C VAL A 210 -22.56 3.51 5.93
N ASP A 211 -22.62 3.77 7.24
CA ASP A 211 -23.85 4.16 7.95
C ASP A 211 -25.06 3.26 7.65
N GLY A 212 -24.80 1.94 7.58
CA GLY A 212 -25.83 0.93 7.34
C GLY A 212 -26.29 0.77 5.88
N LYS A 213 -25.69 1.51 4.93
CA LYS A 213 -26.02 1.43 3.50
C LYS A 213 -24.85 0.88 2.69
N VAL A 214 -25.14 0.12 1.64
CA VAL A 214 -24.12 -0.36 0.70
C VAL A 214 -23.51 0.85 -0.03
N PHE A 215 -22.20 1.00 0.07
CA PHE A 215 -21.44 1.94 -0.74
C PHE A 215 -21.11 1.31 -2.10
N VAL A 216 -21.46 1.98 -3.18
CA VAL A 216 -21.26 1.50 -4.56
C VAL A 216 -20.22 2.37 -5.25
N ASN A 217 -19.15 1.75 -5.76
CA ASN A 217 -18.02 2.41 -6.42
C ASN A 217 -17.88 1.99 -7.91
N LYS A 218 -19.01 1.68 -8.56
CA LYS A 218 -19.08 1.34 -9.99
C LYS A 218 -19.24 2.63 -10.81
N TRP A 219 -18.15 3.31 -11.11
CA TRP A 219 -18.09 4.49 -11.96
C TRP A 219 -17.25 4.25 -13.22
#